data_AF-A0A7C7PJD5-F1
#
_entry.id   AF-A0A7C7PJD5-F1
#
_cell.length_a   1.000
_cell.length_b   1.000
_cell.length_c   1.000
_cell.angle_alpha   90.00
_cell.angle_beta   90.00
_cell.angle_gamma   90.00
#
_symmetry.space_group_name_H-M   'P 1'
#
loop_
_entity.id
_entity.type
_entity.pdbx_description
1 polymer ?
#
loop_
_entity_poly.entity_id
_entity_poly.type
_entity_poly.pdbx_seq_one_letter_code
_entity_poly.pdbx_strand_id
1 'polypeptide(L)' 'MKCKKKENLKFCTCSYQYCDKKGICCECIKYHRKNNEIPACLFPSEAEKTYDRSLEFFLKVWAQKLGYKLVRE' A
#
# COMPACT_ATOMS: atom_id res chain seq x y z
N MET A 1 21.33 1.15 -6.80
CA MET A 1 20.35 1.33 -7.90
C MET A 1 19.88 2.78 -7.93
N LYS A 2 19.75 3.41 -9.11
CA LYS A 2 19.26 4.79 -9.24
C LYS A 2 17.73 4.84 -9.04
N CYS A 3 17.25 5.69 -8.13
CA CYS A 3 15.82 5.87 -7.89
C CYS A 3 15.13 6.57 -9.08
N LYS A 4 13.99 6.01 -9.54
CA LYS A 4 13.13 6.56 -10.60
C LYS A 4 11.91 7.28 -10.02
N LYS A 5 12.14 8.28 -9.16
CA LYS A 5 11.09 8.93 -8.35
C LYS A 5 9.96 9.52 -9.21
N LYS A 6 10.31 10.21 -10.30
CA LYS A 6 9.34 10.87 -11.18
C LYS A 6 8.41 9.86 -11.85
N GLU A 7 8.95 8.73 -12.29
CA GLU A 7 8.20 7.63 -12.90
C GLU A 7 7.32 6.94 -11.85
N ASN A 8 7.86 6.65 -10.67
CA ASN A 8 7.13 6.01 -9.59
C ASN A 8 5.95 6.86 -9.08
N LEU A 9 6.05 8.19 -9.11
CA LEU A 9 4.96 9.09 -8.73
C LEU A 9 3.70 8.89 -9.58
N LYS A 10 3.84 8.44 -10.83
CA LYS A 10 2.69 8.14 -11.72
C LYS A 10 1.87 6.94 -11.24
N PHE A 11 2.47 6.04 -10.46
CA PHE A 11 1.86 4.82 -9.94
C PHE A 11 1.58 4.89 -8.43
N CYS A 12 2.00 5.96 -7.76
CA CYS A 12 1.82 6.11 -6.34
C CYS A 12 0.37 6.55 -6.05
N THR A 13 -0.41 5.67 -5.43
CA THR A 13 -1.81 5.95 -5.04
C THR A 13 -1.97 6.44 -3.60
N CYS A 14 -0.86 6.71 -2.89
CA CYS A 14 -0.90 7.17 -1.49
C CYS A 14 -1.79 8.41 -1.33
N SER A 15 -2.91 8.24 -0.61
CA SER A 15 -3.92 9.27 -0.41
C SER A 15 -3.46 10.38 0.55
N TYR A 16 -2.44 10.11 1.37
CA TYR A 16 -1.90 11.08 2.31
C TYR A 16 -1.13 12.20 1.58
N GLN A 17 -1.69 13.41 1.59
CA GLN A 17 -1.18 14.56 0.82
C GLN A 17 0.23 14.97 1.23
N TYR A 18 0.55 14.91 2.52
CA TYR A 18 1.82 15.35 3.11
C TYR A 18 2.88 14.24 3.20
N CYS A 19 2.72 13.14 2.46
CA CYS A 19 3.68 12.05 2.45
C CYS A 19 4.98 12.46 1.73
N ASP A 20 6.05 12.63 2.49
CA ASP A 20 7.40 12.95 2.01
C ASP A 20 8.05 11.81 1.20
N LYS A 21 7.56 10.56 1.37
CA LYS A 21 8.12 9.34 0.74
C LYS A 21 7.50 9.00 -0.61
N LYS A 22 6.55 9.81 -1.12
CA LYS A 22 5.88 9.52 -2.40
C LYS A 22 6.89 9.36 -3.55
N GLY A 23 6.72 8.27 -4.30
CA GLY A 23 7.62 7.90 -5.40
C GLY A 23 8.98 7.31 -4.98
N ILE A 24 9.30 7.26 -3.69
CA ILE A 24 10.53 6.63 -3.16
C ILE A 24 10.16 5.27 -2.57
N CYS A 25 9.98 4.25 -3.43
CA CYS A 25 9.40 2.97 -3.04
C CYS A 25 10.18 2.26 -1.92
N CYS A 26 11.52 2.34 -1.90
CA CYS A 26 12.33 1.74 -0.84
C CYS A 26 12.06 2.36 0.54
N GLU A 27 11.88 3.68 0.61
CA GLU A 27 11.54 4.37 1.86
C GLU A 27 10.09 4.11 2.27
N CYS A 28 9.17 4.09 1.30
CA CYS A 28 7.77 3.76 1.54
C CYS A 28 7.60 2.36 2.14
N ILE A 29 8.25 1.35 1.54
CA ILE A 29 8.25 -0.04 2.06
C ILE A 29 8.87 -0.09 3.46
N LYS A 30 10.04 0.56 3.66
CA LYS A 30 10.72 0.56 4.96
C LYS A 30 9.87 1.21 6.06
N TYR A 31 9.15 2.28 5.73
CA TYR A 31 8.27 2.97 6.67
C TYR A 31 7.06 2.10 7.04
N HIS A 32 6.27 1.66 6.07
CA HIS A 32 5.05 0.89 6.35
C HIS A 32 5.34 -0.46 7.00
N ARG A 33 6.41 -1.15 6.58
CA ARG A 33 6.82 -2.42 7.21
C ARG A 33 7.07 -2.26 8.71
N LYS A 34 7.64 -1.14 9.17
CA LYS A 34 7.89 -0.89 10.60
C LYS A 34 6.60 -0.73 11.41
N ASN A 35 5.50 -0.37 10.75
CA ASN A 35 4.18 -0.17 11.36
C ASN A 35 3.24 -1.36 11.14
N ASN A 36 3.72 -2.50 10.62
CA ASN A 36 2.89 -3.61 10.16
C ASN A 36 1.84 -3.20 9.11
N GLU A 37 2.20 -2.21 8.29
CA GLU A 37 1.38 -1.68 7.21
C GLU A 37 1.94 -2.07 5.84
N ILE A 38 1.10 -1.90 4.82
CA ILE A 38 1.43 -2.10 3.42
C ILE A 38 1.37 -0.76 2.66
N PRO A 39 2.27 -0.46 1.71
CA PRO A 39 2.16 0.70 0.85
C PRO A 39 0.82 0.79 0.11
N ALA A 40 0.24 1.98 0.08
CA ALA A 40 -1.00 2.32 -0.61
C ALA A 40 -1.09 1.82 -2.07
N CYS A 41 0.01 1.86 -2.80
CA CYS A 41 0.08 1.43 -4.21
C CYS A 41 -0.14 -0.07 -4.43
N LEU A 42 -0.21 -0.86 -3.35
CA LEU A 42 -0.52 -2.29 -3.40
C LEU A 42 -1.99 -2.58 -3.07
N PHE A 43 -2.75 -1.58 -2.60
CA PHE A 43 -4.19 -1.70 -2.37
C PHE A 43 -4.98 -1.39 -3.65
N PRO A 44 -6.16 -2.01 -3.82
CA PRO A 44 -7.16 -1.49 -4.75
C PRO A 44 -7.54 -0.04 -4.45
N SER A 45 -7.86 0.73 -5.50
CA SER A 45 -8.18 2.16 -5.43
C SER A 45 -9.34 2.45 -4.46
N GLU A 46 -10.33 1.57 -4.41
CA GLU A 46 -11.47 1.64 -3.51
C GLU A 46 -11.09 1.42 -2.04
N ALA A 47 -10.08 0.58 -1.77
CA ALA A 47 -9.64 0.24 -0.42
C ALA A 47 -8.74 1.32 0.18
N GLU A 48 -7.85 1.94 -0.60
CA GLU A 48 -6.98 3.03 -0.10
C GLU A 48 -7.79 4.24 0.41
N LYS A 49 -9.06 4.40 0.00
CA LYS A 49 -9.98 5.44 0.50
C LYS A 49 -10.33 5.27 1.99
N THR A 50 -10.17 4.07 2.56
CA THR A 50 -10.42 3.84 4.00
C THR A 50 -9.26 4.29 4.87
N TYR A 51 -8.10 4.57 4.28
CA TYR A 51 -6.83 4.86 4.97
C TYR A 51 -6.31 3.73 5.86
N ASP A 52 -6.98 2.58 5.91
CA ASP A 52 -6.52 1.40 6.60
C ASP A 52 -5.43 0.73 5.75
N ARG A 53 -4.19 0.79 6.21
CA ARG A 53 -3.03 0.17 5.53
C ARG A 53 -2.54 -1.06 6.26
N SER A 54 -3.31 -1.59 7.22
CA SER A 54 -2.92 -2.78 7.98
C SER A 54 -2.77 -4.00 7.08
N LEU A 55 -1.86 -4.91 7.46
CA LEU A 55 -1.71 -6.19 6.78
C LEU A 55 -3.02 -7.01 6.78
N GLU A 56 -3.80 -6.95 7.86
CA GLU A 56 -5.09 -7.65 7.96
C GLU A 56 -6.10 -7.12 6.92
N PHE A 57 -6.22 -5.80 6.79
CA PHE A 57 -7.09 -5.19 5.79
C PHE A 57 -6.62 -5.48 4.36
N PHE A 58 -5.31 -5.46 4.12
CA PHE A 58 -4.71 -5.85 2.83
C PHE A 58 -5.15 -7.26 2.41
N LEU A 59 -4.99 -8.24 3.31
CA LEU A 59 -5.38 -9.63 3.06
C LEU A 59 -6.89 -9.75 2.81
N LYS A 60 -7.71 -9.08 3.62
CA LYS A 60 -9.17 -9.10 3.50
C LYS A 60 -9.65 -8.58 2.15
N VAL A 61 -9.16 -7.42 1.73
CA VAL A 61 -9.56 -6.77 0.48
C VAL A 61 -9.16 -7.62 -0.73
N TRP A 62 -7.94 -8.16 -0.74
CA TRP A 62 -7.49 -8.99 -1.84
C TRP A 62 -8.19 -10.35 -1.88
N ALA A 63 -8.44 -10.96 -0.73
CA ALA A 63 -9.21 -12.20 -0.67
C ALA A 63 -10.62 -11.99 -1.24
N GLN A 64 -11.30 -10.93 -0.84
CA GLN A 64 -12.61 -10.56 -1.39
C GLN A 64 -12.54 -10.32 -2.91
N LYS A 65 -11.55 -9.55 -3.37
CA LYS A 65 -11.41 -9.17 -4.79
C LYS A 65 -11.09 -10.36 -5.70
N LEU A 66 -10.36 -11.35 -5.19
CA LEU A 66 -9.95 -12.53 -5.94
C LEU A 66 -10.86 -13.75 -5.70
N GLY A 67 -11.87 -13.63 -4.82
CA GLY A 67 -12.79 -14.72 -4.50
C GLY A 67 -12.22 -15.79 -3.55
N TYR A 68 -11.17 -15.47 -2.79
CA TYR A 68 -10.62 -16.35 -1.76
C TYR A 68 -11.37 -16.22 -0.44
N LYS A 69 -11.52 -17.34 0.28
CA LYS A 69 -11.98 -17.36 1.66
C LYS A 69 -10.78 -17.33 2.59
N LEU A 70 -10.67 -16.29 3.43
CA LEU A 70 -9.70 -16.29 4.51
C LEU A 70 -10.13 -17.29 5.59
N VAL A 71 -9.19 -18.12 6.02
CA VAL A 71 -9.35 -19.03 7.16
C VAL A 71 -8.31 -18.62 8.18
N ARG A 72 -8.74 -18.38 9.42
CA ARG A 72 -7.84 -18.21 10.57
C ARG A 72 -7.89 -19.55 11.31
N GLU A 73 -6.74 -20.19 11.46
CA GLU A 73 -6.59 -21.41 12.27
C GLU A 73 -6.82 -21.10 13.76
#